data_AF-A0A7S4UMB2-F1
#
_entry.id   AF-A0A7S4UMB2-F1
#
_cell.length_a   1.000
_cell.length_b   1.000
_cell.length_c   1.000
_cell.angle_alpha   90.00
_cell.angle_beta   90.00
_cell.angle_gamma   90.00
#
_symmetry.space_group_name_H-M   'P 1'
#
loop_
_entity.id
_entity.type
_entity.pdbx_description
1 polymer ?
#
loop_
_entity_poly.entity_id
_entity_poly.type
_entity_poly.pdbx_seq_one_letter_code
_entity_poly.pdbx_strand_id
1 'polypeptide(L)'
;ASCSAVCRPSPRPRPLDIDGVLHPAAADAAAPATEAACSGDGDGRFLTECLEHLCRLLKETGACIVLSSSWRLHPQHFAEARQRLGEWGIGVHDATPCLGRRGRAAEILAWLAEHSDEVESFVVLDDMDLLGSPEGPFLGNGCIPVNGDTGLATSDVERASAVLLAGTATRQSTFSASPPCCEAFSRLPRVFDVG
;
A
#
# COMPACT_ATOMS: atom_id res chain seq x y z
N ALA A 1 -19.67 -12.45 34.11
CA ALA A 1 -18.55 -12.53 33.16
C ALA A 1 -18.95 -11.79 31.89
N SER A 2 -18.38 -10.60 31.65
CA SER A 2 -18.55 -9.88 30.39
C SER A 2 -17.22 -10.00 29.65
N CYS A 3 -17.17 -10.83 28.61
CA CYS A 3 -16.04 -10.87 27.69
C CYS A 3 -16.10 -9.58 26.86
N SER A 4 -15.37 -8.55 27.27
CA SER A 4 -14.94 -7.52 26.33
C SER A 4 -13.95 -8.20 25.38
N ALA A 5 -14.44 -8.60 24.21
CA ALA A 5 -13.59 -8.88 23.08
C ALA A 5 -12.77 -7.59 22.85
N VAL A 6 -11.48 -7.65 23.12
CA VAL A 6 -10.55 -6.60 22.71
C VAL A 6 -10.60 -6.60 21.19
N CYS A 7 -11.39 -5.69 20.61
CA CYS A 7 -11.34 -5.41 19.18
C CYS A 7 -9.89 -5.04 18.90
N ARG A 8 -9.17 -5.94 18.21
CA ARG A 8 -7.87 -5.57 17.64
C ARG A 8 -8.15 -4.36 16.75
N PRO A 9 -7.40 -3.25 16.90
CA PRO A 9 -7.51 -2.17 15.93
C PRO A 9 -7.31 -2.80 14.55
N SER A 10 -8.23 -2.52 13.63
CA SER A 10 -8.07 -2.88 12.23
C SER A 10 -6.69 -2.39 11.76
N PRO A 11 -5.94 -3.18 10.97
CA PRO A 11 -4.67 -2.72 10.45
C PRO A 11 -4.89 -1.36 9.77
N ARG A 12 -4.09 -0.37 10.18
CA ARG A 12 -4.17 0.97 9.61
C ARG A 12 -3.82 0.91 8.12
N PRO A 13 -4.51 1.69 7.26
CA PRO A 13 -4.27 1.67 5.82
C PRO A 13 -2.80 2.03 5.52
N ARG A 14 -2.20 1.24 4.64
CA ARG A 14 -0.85 1.49 4.12
C ARG A 14 -0.99 1.94 2.67
N PRO A 15 -1.03 3.24 2.41
CA PRO A 15 -1.22 3.76 1.06
C PRO A 15 -0.04 3.39 0.18
N LEU A 16 -0.36 2.84 -0.99
CA LEU A 16 0.54 2.63 -2.11
C LEU A 16 0.09 3.57 -3.23
N ASP A 17 0.93 4.54 -3.55
CA ASP A 17 0.70 5.45 -4.64
C ASP A 17 1.19 4.83 -5.97
N ILE A 18 0.37 4.94 -7.02
CA ILE A 18 0.63 4.33 -8.34
C ILE A 18 0.36 5.36 -9.44
N ASP A 19 1.37 5.64 -10.27
CA ASP A 19 1.19 6.20 -11.62
C ASP A 19 2.24 5.69 -12.61
N GLY A 20 1.85 5.45 -13.87
CA GLY A 20 2.78 5.10 -14.95
C GLY A 20 3.51 3.75 -14.82
N VAL A 21 3.24 2.95 -13.78
CA VAL A 21 4.00 1.72 -13.47
C VAL A 21 3.35 0.44 -13.98
N LEU A 22 2.12 0.48 -14.47
CA LEU A 22 1.38 -0.71 -14.92
C LEU A 22 1.44 -0.91 -16.44
N HIS A 23 2.08 0.00 -17.17
CA HIS A 23 2.34 -0.11 -18.60
C HIS A 23 3.63 0.61 -18.98
N PRO A 24 4.28 0.22 -20.09
CA PRO A 24 5.39 0.97 -20.64
C PRO A 24 4.92 2.32 -21.17
N ALA A 25 5.68 3.40 -20.96
CA ALA A 25 5.46 4.69 -21.63
C ALA A 25 5.53 4.56 -23.17
N ALA A 26 6.30 3.59 -23.67
CA ALA A 26 6.40 3.27 -25.09
C ALA A 26 5.13 2.64 -25.70
N ALA A 27 4.24 2.06 -24.88
CA ALA A 27 2.98 1.48 -25.34
C ALA A 27 1.98 2.56 -25.82
N ASP A 28 2.16 3.81 -25.38
CA ASP A 28 1.35 4.95 -25.81
C ASP A 28 1.82 5.57 -27.14
N ALA A 29 3.02 5.23 -27.62
CA ALA A 29 3.68 5.94 -28.74
C ALA A 29 3.62 5.22 -30.11
N ALA A 30 3.22 3.95 -30.20
CA ALA A 30 3.15 3.25 -31.49
C ALA A 30 2.15 2.06 -31.51
N ALA A 31 1.18 2.11 -32.41
CA ALA A 31 0.42 0.95 -32.92
C ALA A 31 1.33 -0.01 -33.72
N PRO A 32 0.87 -1.16 -34.27
CA PRO A 32 -0.14 -2.14 -33.86
C PRO A 32 0.51 -3.42 -33.26
N ALA A 33 -0.32 -4.39 -32.87
CA ALA A 33 0.08 -5.70 -32.34
C ALA A 33 1.26 -6.35 -33.07
N THR A 34 2.44 -6.31 -32.46
CA THR A 34 3.52 -7.27 -32.74
C THR A 34 3.65 -8.19 -31.55
N GLU A 35 3.21 -9.43 -31.78
CA GLU A 35 3.44 -10.69 -31.08
C GLU A 35 4.74 -10.74 -30.26
N ALA A 36 4.71 -10.15 -29.07
CA ALA A 36 5.56 -10.47 -27.94
C ALA A 36 4.65 -10.43 -26.71
N ALA A 37 3.71 -11.38 -26.67
CA ALA A 37 2.57 -11.36 -25.77
C ALA A 37 2.99 -11.76 -24.34
N CYS A 38 3.54 -10.82 -23.59
CA CYS A 38 3.12 -10.68 -22.20
C CYS A 38 1.61 -10.48 -22.27
N SER A 39 0.81 -11.48 -21.86
CA SER A 39 -0.65 -11.43 -21.94
C SER A 39 -1.12 -10.10 -21.35
N GLY A 40 -1.65 -9.17 -22.15
CA GLY A 40 -2.18 -7.92 -21.61
C GLY A 40 -3.51 -8.15 -20.89
N ASP A 41 -4.03 -7.14 -20.19
CA ASP A 41 -5.48 -6.99 -20.13
C ASP A 41 -6.03 -6.89 -21.57
N GLY A 42 -7.31 -7.16 -21.80
CA GLY A 42 -7.86 -7.41 -23.15
C GLY A 42 -7.66 -6.30 -24.20
N ASP A 43 -7.08 -5.16 -23.85
CA ASP A 43 -6.66 -4.07 -24.75
C ASP A 43 -5.18 -3.61 -24.60
N GLY A 44 -4.38 -4.25 -23.75
CA GLY A 44 -2.93 -4.04 -23.64
C GLY A 44 -2.51 -2.77 -22.89
N ARG A 45 -3.43 -2.13 -22.16
CA ARG A 45 -3.13 -0.92 -21.39
C ARG A 45 -2.56 -1.22 -20.01
N PHE A 46 -2.73 -2.43 -19.49
CA PHE A 46 -1.96 -2.93 -18.36
C PHE A 46 -1.24 -4.23 -18.72
N LEU A 47 0.03 -4.31 -18.35
CA LEU A 47 0.80 -5.55 -18.46
C LEU A 47 0.40 -6.50 -17.33
N THR A 48 0.01 -7.73 -17.66
CA THR A 48 -0.33 -8.76 -16.66
C THR A 48 0.79 -8.95 -15.65
N GLU A 49 2.05 -8.98 -16.08
CA GLU A 49 3.20 -9.15 -15.16
C GLU A 49 3.26 -8.03 -14.10
N CYS A 50 3.00 -6.78 -14.50
CA CYS A 50 2.93 -5.65 -13.56
C CYS A 50 1.75 -5.79 -12.59
N LEU A 51 0.59 -6.28 -13.07
CA LEU A 51 -0.58 -6.53 -12.22
C LEU A 51 -0.38 -7.70 -11.27
N GLU A 52 0.33 -8.75 -11.68
CA GLU A 52 0.73 -9.87 -10.82
C GLU A 52 1.69 -9.41 -9.72
N HIS A 53 2.67 -8.58 -10.08
CA HIS A 53 3.58 -7.94 -9.14
C HIS A 53 2.85 -7.05 -8.13
N LEU A 54 1.90 -6.24 -8.60
CA LEU A 54 1.06 -5.42 -7.74
C LEU A 54 0.19 -6.28 -6.81
N CYS A 55 -0.47 -7.31 -7.35
CA CYS A 55 -1.26 -8.26 -6.57
C CYS A 55 -0.43 -8.90 -5.46
N ARG A 56 0.80 -9.31 -5.76
CA ARG A 56 1.73 -9.89 -4.78
C ARG A 56 2.04 -8.88 -3.68
N LEU A 57 2.44 -7.66 -4.05
CA LEU A 57 2.76 -6.59 -3.10
C LEU A 57 1.58 -6.31 -2.15
N LEU A 58 0.36 -6.18 -2.68
CA LEU A 58 -0.83 -5.91 -1.88
C LEU A 58 -1.21 -7.06 -0.95
N LYS A 59 -1.07 -8.32 -1.42
CA LYS A 59 -1.33 -9.50 -0.59
C LYS A 59 -0.33 -9.64 0.56
N GLU A 60 0.95 -9.39 0.29
CA GLU A 60 2.03 -9.50 1.27
C GLU A 60 1.95 -8.39 2.33
N THR A 61 1.65 -7.17 1.89
CA THR A 61 1.71 -5.99 2.75
C THR A 61 0.37 -5.56 3.30
N GLY A 62 -0.76 -6.01 2.74
CA GLY A 62 -2.08 -5.49 3.09
C GLY A 62 -2.25 -3.99 2.80
N ALA A 63 -1.45 -3.44 1.90
CA ALA A 63 -1.54 -2.06 1.47
C ALA A 63 -2.83 -1.77 0.70
N CYS A 64 -3.23 -0.51 0.68
CA CYS A 64 -4.36 0.01 -0.09
C CYS A 64 -3.87 0.99 -1.17
N ILE A 65 -4.56 1.09 -2.30
CA ILE A 65 -4.12 1.94 -3.41
C ILE A 65 -4.65 3.37 -3.23
N VAL A 66 -3.75 4.34 -3.30
CA VAL A 66 -4.08 5.76 -3.56
C VAL A 66 -3.60 6.08 -4.96
N LEU A 67 -4.44 6.71 -5.78
CA LEU A 67 -4.08 7.00 -7.17
C LEU A 67 -3.59 8.45 -7.32
N SER A 68 -2.36 8.65 -7.81
CA SER A 68 -1.81 9.98 -8.20
C SER A 68 -1.77 10.23 -9.70
N SER A 69 -2.22 9.25 -10.50
CA SER A 69 -2.27 9.30 -11.96
C SER A 69 -3.08 10.45 -12.53
N SER A 70 -2.71 10.91 -13.73
CA SER A 70 -3.54 11.81 -14.54
C SER A 70 -4.95 11.26 -14.79
N TRP A 71 -5.13 9.92 -14.75
CA TRP A 71 -6.44 9.27 -14.89
C TRP A 71 -7.42 9.68 -13.78
N ARG A 72 -6.94 10.05 -12.58
CA ARG A 72 -7.81 10.52 -11.49
C ARG A 72 -8.48 11.87 -11.79
N LEU A 73 -7.94 12.64 -12.73
CA LEU A 73 -8.43 13.99 -13.06
C LEU A 73 -9.72 13.97 -13.87
N HIS A 74 -10.02 12.84 -14.54
CA HIS A 74 -11.20 12.68 -15.37
C HIS A 74 -12.07 11.55 -14.82
N PRO A 75 -13.35 11.79 -14.45
CA PRO A 75 -14.20 10.77 -13.84
C PRO A 75 -14.32 9.48 -14.64
N GLN A 76 -14.29 9.57 -15.97
CA GLN A 76 -14.35 8.41 -16.87
C GLN A 76 -13.08 7.56 -16.77
N HIS A 77 -11.90 8.19 -16.83
CA HIS A 77 -10.63 7.48 -16.72
C HIS A 77 -10.45 6.91 -15.30
N PHE A 78 -10.86 7.65 -14.27
CA PHE A 78 -10.83 7.13 -12.91
C PHE A 78 -11.73 5.91 -12.72
N ALA A 79 -12.95 5.94 -13.27
CA ALA A 79 -13.85 4.78 -13.26
C ALA A 79 -13.26 3.59 -14.03
N GLU A 80 -12.61 3.87 -15.15
CA GLU A 80 -11.94 2.86 -15.97
C GLU A 80 -10.75 2.21 -15.22
N ALA A 81 -9.86 3.00 -14.60
CA ALA A 81 -8.78 2.48 -13.76
C ALA A 81 -9.33 1.59 -12.64
N ARG A 82 -10.39 2.03 -11.96
CA ARG A 82 -11.04 1.26 -10.90
C ARG A 82 -11.64 -0.04 -11.41
N GLN A 83 -12.28 -0.03 -12.57
CA GLN A 83 -12.86 -1.22 -13.17
C GLN A 83 -11.76 -2.25 -13.47
N ARG A 84 -10.71 -1.84 -14.19
CA ARG A 84 -9.61 -2.73 -14.60
C ARG A 84 -8.85 -3.31 -13.41
N LEU A 85 -8.51 -2.49 -12.43
CA LEU A 85 -7.91 -2.97 -11.18
C LEU A 85 -8.88 -3.93 -10.44
N GLY A 86 -10.18 -3.64 -10.49
CA GLY A 86 -11.23 -4.47 -9.92
C GLY A 86 -11.34 -5.86 -10.55
N GLU A 87 -11.05 -6.01 -11.85
CA GLU A 87 -10.98 -7.31 -12.54
C GLU A 87 -9.90 -8.23 -11.94
N TRP A 88 -8.89 -7.65 -11.29
CA TRP A 88 -7.83 -8.33 -10.56
C TRP A 88 -8.08 -8.44 -9.05
N GLY A 89 -9.25 -8.00 -8.59
CA GLY A 89 -9.59 -7.95 -7.16
C GLY A 89 -8.86 -6.83 -6.40
N ILE A 90 -8.31 -5.84 -7.11
CA ILE A 90 -7.60 -4.70 -6.53
C ILE A 90 -8.57 -3.52 -6.38
N GLY A 91 -8.74 -3.04 -5.15
CA GLY A 91 -9.53 -1.85 -4.85
C GLY A 91 -8.69 -0.58 -4.80
N VAL A 92 -9.16 0.48 -5.45
CA VAL A 92 -8.66 1.84 -5.22
C VAL A 92 -9.34 2.41 -3.98
N HIS A 93 -8.54 2.76 -2.98
CA HIS A 93 -9.00 3.32 -1.71
C HIS A 93 -9.29 4.81 -1.84
N ASP A 94 -8.37 5.56 -2.44
CA ASP A 94 -8.52 7.02 -2.62
C ASP A 94 -7.70 7.54 -3.82
N ALA A 95 -7.68 8.86 -4.03
CA ALA A 95 -6.85 9.54 -5.01
C ALA A 95 -6.27 10.84 -4.44
N THR A 96 -5.06 11.21 -4.88
CA THR A 96 -4.43 12.47 -4.45
C THR A 96 -5.19 13.69 -5.01
N PRO A 97 -5.12 14.87 -4.34
CA PRO A 97 -5.73 16.09 -4.85
C PRO A 97 -5.05 16.59 -6.14
N CYS A 98 -5.72 17.44 -6.92
CA CYS A 98 -5.09 18.16 -8.03
C CYS A 98 -4.63 19.55 -7.57
N LEU A 99 -3.32 19.76 -7.43
CA LEU A 99 -2.74 21.04 -6.98
C LEU A 99 -2.20 21.89 -8.15
N GLY A 100 -2.51 21.49 -9.38
CA GLY A 100 -2.15 22.22 -10.59
C GLY A 100 -0.63 22.32 -10.77
N ARG A 101 -0.07 23.52 -10.65
CA ARG A 101 1.35 23.79 -10.97
C ARG A 101 2.35 23.22 -9.96
N ARG A 102 1.90 22.70 -8.81
CA ARG A 102 2.79 22.18 -7.76
C ARG A 102 3.36 20.80 -8.05
N GLY A 103 2.80 20.09 -9.05
CA GLY A 103 3.27 18.78 -9.45
C GLY A 103 2.91 17.65 -8.48
N ARG A 104 3.18 16.41 -8.90
CA ARG A 104 2.70 15.20 -8.23
C ARG A 104 3.25 14.99 -6.82
N ALA A 105 4.54 15.26 -6.60
CA ALA A 105 5.13 15.12 -5.27
C ALA A 105 4.40 16.00 -4.22
N ALA A 106 3.99 17.22 -4.59
CA ALA A 106 3.21 18.09 -3.72
C ALA A 106 1.79 17.54 -3.45
N GLU A 107 1.16 16.92 -4.46
CA GLU A 107 -0.18 16.31 -4.33
C GLU A 107 -0.16 15.11 -3.38
N ILE A 108 0.85 14.25 -3.51
CA ILE A 108 1.07 13.10 -2.63
C ILE A 108 1.29 13.59 -1.19
N LEU A 109 2.18 14.56 -0.99
CA LEU A 109 2.44 15.12 0.35
C LEU A 109 1.21 15.78 0.97
N ALA A 110 0.37 16.45 0.16
CA ALA A 110 -0.88 17.02 0.64
C ALA A 110 -1.85 15.94 1.11
N TRP A 111 -1.98 14.85 0.37
CA TRP A 111 -2.80 13.71 0.77
C TRP A 111 -2.27 13.05 2.05
N LEU A 112 -0.95 12.84 2.14
CA LEU A 112 -0.31 12.27 3.34
C LEU A 112 -0.48 13.18 4.58
N ALA A 113 -0.45 14.49 4.40
CA ALA A 113 -0.67 15.44 5.49
C ALA A 113 -2.13 15.44 5.99
N GLU A 114 -3.10 15.28 5.09
CA GLU A 114 -4.52 15.15 5.45
C GLU A 114 -4.82 13.83 6.18
N HIS A 115 -4.06 12.77 5.89
CA HIS A 115 -4.23 11.42 6.45
C HIS A 115 -3.14 11.05 7.47
N SER A 116 -2.45 12.03 8.07
CA SER A 116 -1.31 11.77 8.95
C SER A 116 -1.64 10.94 10.19
N ASP A 117 -2.89 10.98 10.62
CA ASP A 117 -3.38 10.20 11.77
C ASP A 117 -3.69 8.74 11.42
N GLU A 118 -3.79 8.41 10.12
CA GLU A 118 -4.18 7.11 9.60
C GLU A 118 -3.02 6.35 8.96
N VAL A 119 -2.05 7.08 8.38
CA VAL A 119 -0.94 6.51 7.61
C VAL A 119 0.28 6.27 8.50
N GLU A 120 0.63 4.99 8.71
CA GLU A 120 1.84 4.62 9.47
C GLU A 120 3.09 4.47 8.58
N SER A 121 2.87 4.12 7.30
CA SER A 121 3.92 3.87 6.31
C SER A 121 3.31 3.97 4.93
N PHE A 122 4.05 4.50 3.97
CA PHE A 122 3.62 4.65 2.59
C PHE A 122 4.74 4.27 1.63
N VAL A 123 4.36 3.94 0.40
CA VAL A 123 5.27 3.84 -0.74
C VAL A 123 4.66 4.56 -1.93
N VAL A 124 5.50 5.21 -2.72
CA VAL A 124 5.17 5.80 -4.01
C VAL A 124 5.92 5.03 -5.09
N LEU A 125 5.17 4.42 -6.02
CA LEU A 125 5.70 3.77 -7.22
C LEU A 125 5.33 4.67 -8.41
N ASP A 126 6.34 5.29 -8.99
CA ASP A 126 6.17 6.27 -10.07
C ASP A 126 7.31 6.15 -11.08
N ASP A 127 7.00 6.30 -12.37
CA ASP A 127 7.98 6.27 -13.46
C ASP A 127 8.66 7.62 -13.70
N MET A 128 8.17 8.69 -13.06
CA MET A 128 8.79 10.01 -13.06
C MET A 128 9.82 10.16 -11.93
N ASP A 129 10.83 11.01 -12.17
CA ASP A 129 11.74 11.44 -11.10
C ASP A 129 11.06 12.45 -10.15
N LEU A 130 10.29 11.92 -9.19
CA LEU A 130 9.67 12.72 -8.14
C LEU A 130 10.68 13.27 -7.14
N LEU A 131 11.83 12.59 -6.95
CA LEU A 131 12.87 12.99 -6.00
C LEU A 131 13.63 14.25 -6.46
N GLY A 132 13.72 14.46 -7.78
CA GLY A 132 14.28 15.67 -8.38
C GLY A 132 13.38 16.92 -8.25
N SER A 133 12.13 16.78 -7.81
CA SER A 133 11.22 17.91 -7.60
C SER A 133 11.52 18.67 -6.29
N PRO A 134 11.06 19.93 -6.13
CA PRO A 134 11.24 20.68 -4.88
C PRO A 134 10.67 19.97 -3.64
N GLU A 135 9.59 19.22 -3.82
CA GLU A 135 8.93 18.42 -2.78
C GLU A 135 9.53 17.01 -2.61
N GLY A 136 10.32 16.54 -3.56
CA GLY A 136 10.91 15.19 -3.60
C GLY A 136 11.63 14.76 -2.31
N PRO A 137 12.49 15.60 -1.70
CA PRO A 137 13.19 15.25 -0.46
C PRO A 137 12.27 14.88 0.71
N PHE A 138 11.01 15.34 0.73
CA PHE A 138 10.05 15.01 1.78
C PHE A 138 9.40 13.63 1.60
N LEU A 139 9.44 13.05 0.39
CA LEU A 139 9.00 11.67 0.15
C LEU A 139 10.03 10.64 0.67
N GLY A 140 11.31 11.04 0.76
CA GLY A 140 12.38 10.26 1.37
C GLY A 140 12.53 8.86 0.75
N ASN A 141 12.70 7.86 1.61
CA ASN A 141 12.81 6.44 1.20
C ASN A 141 11.46 5.81 0.81
N GLY A 142 10.35 6.53 0.98
CA GLY A 142 9.03 6.10 0.54
C GLY A 142 8.85 6.19 -0.98
N CYS A 143 9.69 6.95 -1.69
CA CYS A 143 9.62 7.05 -3.15
C CYS A 143 10.54 6.01 -3.81
N ILE A 144 9.94 5.15 -4.65
CA ILE A 144 10.63 4.13 -5.42
C ILE A 144 10.39 4.44 -6.91
N PRO A 145 11.39 5.02 -7.60
CA PRO A 145 11.32 5.21 -9.04
C PRO A 145 11.23 3.85 -9.73
N VAL A 146 10.24 3.70 -10.60
CA VAL A 146 10.03 2.53 -11.46
C VAL A 146 10.50 2.86 -12.86
N ASN A 147 11.02 1.87 -13.57
CA ASN A 147 11.41 2.09 -14.97
C ASN A 147 10.14 2.12 -15.85
N GLY A 148 9.80 3.30 -16.38
CA GLY A 148 8.67 3.49 -17.27
C GLY A 148 8.73 2.71 -18.58
N ASP A 149 9.87 2.13 -18.98
CA ASP A 149 9.96 1.27 -20.17
C ASP A 149 9.56 -0.19 -19.87
N THR A 150 9.73 -0.64 -18.62
CA THR A 150 9.47 -2.04 -18.23
C THR A 150 8.28 -2.18 -17.29
N GLY A 151 7.82 -1.09 -16.70
CA GLY A 151 6.83 -1.10 -15.64
C GLY A 151 7.35 -1.72 -14.34
N LEU A 152 6.43 -2.03 -13.44
CA LEU A 152 6.69 -2.56 -12.11
C LEU A 152 7.42 -3.92 -12.17
N ALA A 153 8.63 -4.00 -11.60
CA ALA A 153 9.43 -5.21 -11.59
C ALA A 153 9.46 -5.89 -10.21
N THR A 154 9.96 -7.13 -10.18
CA THR A 154 10.17 -7.90 -8.93
C THR A 154 11.01 -7.12 -7.90
N SER A 155 12.06 -6.43 -8.34
CA SER A 155 12.94 -5.63 -7.46
C SER A 155 12.21 -4.45 -6.82
N ASP A 156 11.26 -3.84 -7.51
CA ASP A 156 10.47 -2.72 -6.99
C ASP A 156 9.50 -3.21 -5.92
N VAL A 157 8.87 -4.36 -6.17
CA VAL A 157 8.02 -5.03 -5.17
C VAL A 157 8.81 -5.38 -3.91
N GLU A 158 10.02 -5.93 -4.05
CA GLU A 158 10.87 -6.27 -2.89
C GLU A 158 11.23 -5.03 -2.06
N ARG A 159 11.60 -3.92 -2.73
CA ARG A 159 11.89 -2.64 -2.08
C ARG A 159 10.64 -2.07 -1.39
N ALA A 160 9.50 -2.09 -2.07
CA ALA A 160 8.23 -1.59 -1.55
C ALA A 160 7.77 -2.40 -0.32
N SER A 161 7.82 -3.74 -0.41
CA SER A 161 7.52 -4.64 0.71
C SER A 161 8.44 -4.35 1.90
N ALA A 162 9.74 -4.14 1.68
CA ALA A 162 10.67 -3.82 2.76
C ALA A 162 10.30 -2.51 3.49
N VAL A 163 9.94 -1.45 2.74
CA VAL A 163 9.53 -0.16 3.33
C VAL A 163 8.22 -0.30 4.10
N LEU A 164 7.20 -0.95 3.52
CA LEU A 164 5.88 -1.11 4.14
C LEU A 164 5.89 -2.04 5.36
N LEU A 165 6.74 -3.07 5.36
CA LEU A 165 6.82 -4.03 6.47
C LEU A 165 7.77 -3.58 7.58
N ALA A 166 8.78 -2.75 7.30
CA ALA A 166 9.66 -2.20 8.34
C ALA A 166 8.88 -1.42 9.41
N GLY A 167 7.80 -0.75 9.03
CA GLY A 167 6.88 -0.08 9.97
C GLY A 167 6.12 -1.04 10.90
N THR A 168 5.91 -2.29 10.48
CA THR A 168 5.14 -3.28 11.24
C THR A 168 5.96 -4.03 12.29
N ALA A 169 7.24 -4.30 12.02
CA ALA A 169 8.13 -5.05 12.91
C ALA A 169 8.40 -4.32 14.24
N THR A 170 8.44 -2.98 14.21
CA THR A 170 8.72 -2.14 15.38
C THR A 170 7.67 -2.28 16.50
N ARG A 171 6.43 -2.67 16.18
CA ARG A 171 5.33 -2.80 17.17
C ARG A 171 5.17 -4.20 17.77
N GLN A 172 5.71 -5.25 17.16
CA GLN A 172 5.62 -6.60 17.75
C GLN A 172 6.56 -6.79 18.96
N SER A 173 7.58 -5.94 19.12
CA SER A 173 8.54 -6.05 20.22
C SER A 173 8.04 -5.48 21.56
N THR A 174 6.89 -4.81 21.63
CA THR A 174 6.38 -4.21 22.89
C THR A 174 5.20 -4.94 23.54
N PHE A 175 4.70 -6.03 22.95
CA PHE A 175 3.81 -6.94 23.68
C PHE A 175 4.64 -7.97 24.43
N SER A 176 5.16 -7.56 25.59
CA SER A 176 5.66 -8.49 26.60
C SER A 176 4.52 -9.42 26.98
N ALA A 177 4.59 -10.67 26.53
CA ALA A 177 3.74 -11.74 27.01
C ALA A 177 3.95 -11.86 28.53
N SER A 178 2.94 -11.50 29.32
CA SER A 178 2.87 -11.97 30.70
C SER A 178 2.86 -13.51 30.66
N PRO A 179 3.64 -14.18 31.52
CA PRO A 179 3.71 -15.63 31.52
C PRO A 179 2.34 -16.25 31.89
N PRO A 180 2.06 -17.49 31.45
CA PRO A 180 0.85 -18.19 31.86
C PRO A 180 0.88 -18.35 33.38
N CYS A 181 -0.13 -17.80 34.05
CA CYS A 181 -0.32 -17.96 35.48
C CYS A 181 -0.78 -19.39 35.76
N CYS A 182 0.17 -20.30 35.92
CA CYS A 182 -0.07 -21.62 36.50
C CYS A 182 0.15 -21.55 38.02
N GLU A 183 -0.91 -21.94 38.74
CA GLU A 183 -0.98 -22.41 40.12
C GLU A 183 -0.55 -21.51 41.29
N ALA A 184 -1.52 -21.16 42.13
CA ALA A 184 -1.33 -21.06 43.58
C ALA A 184 -2.67 -21.22 44.33
N PHE A 185 -3.25 -22.44 44.35
CA PHE A 185 -4.18 -22.81 45.42
C PHE A 185 -3.37 -23.40 46.57
N SER A 186 -2.75 -22.54 47.37
CA SER A 186 -2.12 -22.93 48.63
C SER A 186 -3.19 -23.17 49.69
N ARG A 187 -3.12 -24.38 50.24
CA ARG A 187 -3.95 -24.96 51.29
C ARG A 187 -3.82 -24.22 52.66
N LEU A 188 -4.98 -24.13 53.34
CA LEU A 188 -5.25 -24.31 54.79
C LEU A 188 -4.86 -23.18 55.79
N PRO A 189 -5.47 -23.10 57.01
CA PRO A 189 -6.11 -24.19 57.76
C PRO A 189 -7.49 -23.95 58.42
N ARG A 190 -7.89 -25.01 59.12
CA ARG A 190 -9.14 -25.39 59.75
C ARG A 190 -9.20 -24.95 61.23
N VAL A 191 -10.43 -24.71 61.71
CA VAL A 191 -10.99 -24.98 63.07
C VAL A 191 -10.80 -23.90 64.16
N PHE A 192 -11.92 -23.50 64.76
CA PHE A 192 -12.39 -23.63 66.18
C PHE A 192 -13.63 -22.72 66.33
N ASP A 193 -14.68 -22.90 67.14
CA ASP A 193 -15.35 -23.98 67.90
C ASP A 193 -16.56 -23.30 68.61
N VAL A 194 -17.58 -24.08 68.97
CA VAL A 194 -18.75 -23.88 69.88
C VAL A 194 -19.32 -22.49 70.25
N GLY A 195 -20.65 -22.43 70.23
CA GLY A 195 -21.49 -21.48 70.96
C GLY A 195 -22.95 -21.61 70.55
#